data_AF-A0A176TCH3-F1
#
_entry.id   AF-A0A176TCH3-F1
#
_cell.length_a   1.000
_cell.length_b   1.000
_cell.length_c   1.000
_cell.angle_alpha   90.00
_cell.angle_beta   90.00
_cell.angle_gamma   90.00
#
_symmetry.space_group_name_H-M   'P 1'
#
loop_
_entity.id
_entity.type
_entity.pdbx_description
1 polymer ?
#
loop_
_entity_poly.entity_id
_entity_poly.type
_entity_poly.pdbx_seq_one_letter_code
_entity_poly.pdbx_strand_id
1 'polypeptide(L)'
;MIFKNQSAVVLSIFTFLAIFACTSSTDVEEEAEVEVTTDYDITPVLTMFDNIDAITYALNGNTVTFTTTDVPNHTSPYFETSNDLYEAYNGTNTDWNKNPNVIAEQNVTITIPLNPSAATINQATSLGPIGITRNGIVFYNQYAGPNEQVLTDEINSFDQYLGHPTGTNQYHYHIEPTYLTAKYGSDSFLGLLADGFPVYGPTENGSTITNADLDDFHGHTTATVDFPDGIYHYHITTEAPYINGNGFYGTPGNIRN
;
A
#
# COMPACT_ATOMS: atom_id res chain seq x y z
N MET A 1 33.18 -51.21 71.62
CA MET A 1 33.05 -50.30 72.79
C MET A 1 32.58 -48.96 72.26
N ILE A 2 31.38 -48.47 72.61
CA ILE A 2 31.11 -47.65 73.82
C ILE A 2 32.00 -46.39 73.76
N PHE A 3 31.54 -45.14 73.76
CA PHE A 3 30.23 -44.51 73.95
C PHE A 3 30.43 -42.98 73.75
N LYS A 4 29.31 -42.25 73.59
CA LYS A 4 29.02 -40.88 74.11
C LYS A 4 29.85 -39.67 73.64
N ASN A 5 29.20 -38.85 72.82
CA ASN A 5 28.43 -37.65 73.24
C ASN A 5 29.03 -36.78 74.35
N GLN A 6 29.21 -35.47 74.10
CA GLN A 6 28.74 -34.39 74.99
C GLN A 6 28.71 -33.02 74.27
N SER A 7 27.73 -32.24 74.72
CA SER A 7 27.14 -31.04 74.15
C SER A 7 27.94 -29.76 74.37
N ALA A 8 27.69 -28.75 73.52
CA ALA A 8 27.01 -27.49 73.88
C ALA A 8 27.19 -26.45 72.76
N VAL A 9 26.24 -25.52 72.65
CA VAL A 9 26.43 -24.05 72.53
C VAL A 9 25.33 -23.39 71.67
N VAL A 10 24.48 -22.65 72.40
CA VAL A 10 23.97 -21.28 72.16
C VAL A 10 23.15 -20.96 70.89
N LEU A 11 21.93 -20.52 71.16
CA LEU A 11 20.98 -19.86 70.26
C LEU A 11 21.21 -18.33 70.29
N SER A 12 21.35 -17.67 69.13
CA SER A 12 20.63 -16.42 68.82
C SER A 12 21.00 -15.77 67.47
N ILE A 13 19.94 -15.56 66.68
CA ILE A 13 19.56 -14.36 65.88
C ILE A 13 20.36 -14.05 64.60
N PHE A 14 19.69 -14.28 63.48
CA PHE A 14 19.98 -13.78 62.14
C PHE A 14 19.71 -12.28 62.03
N THR A 15 20.66 -11.52 61.50
CA THR A 15 20.39 -10.19 60.90
C THR A 15 21.07 -10.17 59.53
N PHE A 16 20.28 -9.98 58.47
CA PHE A 16 20.71 -9.94 57.08
C PHE A 16 21.43 -8.61 56.81
N LEU A 17 22.67 -8.66 56.32
CA LEU A 17 23.42 -7.48 55.86
C LEU A 17 23.69 -7.65 54.37
N ALA A 18 23.00 -6.87 53.54
CA ALA A 18 23.23 -6.80 52.10
C ALA A 18 24.48 -5.94 51.85
N ILE A 19 25.47 -6.52 51.17
CA ILE A 19 26.74 -5.89 50.85
C ILE A 19 26.56 -5.06 49.58
N PHE A 20 26.78 -3.75 49.70
CA PHE A 20 26.99 -2.82 48.60
C PHE A 20 28.40 -3.05 48.02
N ALA A 21 28.50 -3.19 46.68
CA ALA A 21 29.74 -2.99 45.96
C ALA A 21 29.43 -2.35 44.59
N CYS A 22 29.80 -1.07 44.44
CA CYS A 22 29.78 -0.34 43.18
C CYS A 22 31.06 -0.64 42.39
N THR A 23 30.97 -0.73 41.06
CA THR A 23 32.07 -0.37 40.16
C THR A 23 31.57 -0.11 38.73
N SER A 24 31.98 1.05 38.20
CA SER A 24 31.92 1.57 36.82
C SER A 24 30.57 1.55 36.11
N SER A 25 29.89 2.70 36.18
CA SER A 25 28.79 3.10 35.30
C SER A 25 29.28 3.27 33.86
N THR A 26 29.07 2.25 33.03
CA THR A 26 28.77 2.46 31.62
C THR A 26 27.26 2.60 31.53
N ASP A 27 26.80 3.85 31.48
CA ASP A 27 25.44 4.16 31.08
C ASP A 27 25.28 3.66 29.64
N VAL A 28 24.68 2.48 29.50
CA VAL A 28 24.02 2.11 28.26
C VAL A 28 22.76 2.97 28.26
N GLU A 29 22.82 4.10 27.58
CA GLU A 29 21.61 4.81 27.18
C GLU A 29 20.83 3.84 26.30
N GLU A 30 19.83 3.21 26.90
CA GLU A 30 18.73 2.59 26.18
C GLU A 30 18.06 3.76 25.45
N GLU A 31 18.44 3.97 24.18
CA GLU A 31 17.75 4.93 23.33
C GLU A 31 16.29 4.51 23.29
N ALA A 32 15.46 5.26 24.00
CA ALA A 32 14.01 5.14 23.86
C ALA A 32 13.71 5.39 22.38
N GLU A 33 13.15 4.39 21.70
CA GLU A 33 12.49 4.61 20.41
C GLU A 33 11.50 5.75 20.62
N VAL A 34 11.83 6.91 20.06
CA VAL A 34 10.85 7.97 19.90
C VAL A 34 9.88 7.40 18.86
N GLU A 35 8.75 6.86 19.31
CA GLU A 35 7.59 6.68 18.43
C GLU A 35 7.26 8.07 17.90
N VAL A 36 7.79 8.40 16.72
CA VAL A 36 7.33 9.54 15.96
C VAL A 36 5.93 9.16 15.52
N THR A 37 4.94 9.54 16.31
CA THR A 37 3.54 9.50 15.89
C THR A 37 3.39 10.59 14.84
N THR A 38 3.75 10.29 13.60
CA THR A 38 3.46 11.14 12.46
C THR A 38 1.93 11.18 12.30
N ASP A 39 1.35 12.34 12.58
CA ASP A 39 -0.04 12.64 12.28
C ASP A 39 -0.13 12.95 10.78
N TYR A 40 -0.35 11.92 9.98
CA TYR A 40 -0.47 12.05 8.53
C TYR A 40 -1.81 12.69 8.18
N ASP A 41 -1.85 13.57 7.17
CA ASP A 41 -3.08 14.14 6.59
C ASP A 41 -2.99 14.14 5.06
N ILE A 42 -3.85 13.36 4.39
CA ILE A 42 -3.85 13.22 2.92
C ILE A 42 -4.67 14.30 2.19
N THR A 43 -5.25 15.26 2.90
CA THR A 43 -6.01 16.36 2.30
C THR A 43 -5.27 17.06 1.14
N PRO A 44 -3.95 17.30 1.19
CA PRO A 44 -3.22 17.96 0.10
C PRO A 44 -3.34 17.25 -1.27
N VAL A 45 -3.37 15.91 -1.29
CA VAL A 45 -3.42 15.14 -2.55
C VAL A 45 -4.83 14.99 -3.10
N LEU A 46 -5.89 15.34 -2.35
CA LEU A 46 -7.28 15.18 -2.83
C LEU A 46 -7.58 16.06 -4.05
N THR A 47 -6.93 17.22 -4.15
CA THR A 47 -7.08 18.13 -5.31
C THR A 47 -6.59 17.49 -6.62
N MET A 48 -5.76 16.44 -6.55
CA MET A 48 -5.30 15.72 -7.73
C MET A 48 -6.38 14.88 -8.42
N PHE A 49 -7.51 14.67 -7.74
CA PHE A 49 -8.71 14.01 -8.29
C PHE A 49 -9.73 15.02 -8.83
N ASP A 50 -9.49 16.33 -8.71
CA ASP A 50 -10.38 17.34 -9.24
C ASP A 50 -10.37 17.35 -10.78
N ASN A 51 -11.53 17.62 -11.39
CA ASN A 51 -11.70 17.71 -12.84
C ASN A 51 -11.33 16.41 -13.60
N ILE A 52 -11.50 15.26 -12.94
CA ILE A 52 -11.40 13.94 -13.56
C ILE A 52 -12.81 13.39 -13.71
N ASP A 53 -13.31 13.31 -14.95
CA ASP A 53 -14.70 12.93 -15.25
C ASP A 53 -15.13 11.61 -14.60
N ALA A 54 -14.21 10.66 -14.48
CA ALA A 54 -14.50 9.34 -13.95
C ALA A 54 -14.76 9.30 -12.44
N ILE A 55 -14.29 10.29 -11.67
CA ILE A 55 -14.24 10.21 -10.20
C ILE A 55 -14.69 11.50 -9.51
N THR A 56 -15.36 11.34 -8.39
CA THR A 56 -15.68 12.42 -7.45
C THR A 56 -15.32 12.00 -6.03
N TYR A 57 -15.18 12.95 -5.11
CA TYR A 57 -14.98 12.64 -3.69
C TYR A 57 -15.76 13.59 -2.78
N ALA A 58 -16.05 13.11 -1.56
CA ALA A 58 -16.71 13.87 -0.53
C ALA A 58 -16.06 13.61 0.84
N LEU A 59 -15.84 14.68 1.60
CA LEU A 59 -15.33 14.60 2.97
C LEU A 59 -16.47 14.32 3.95
N ASN A 60 -16.23 13.42 4.89
CA ASN A 60 -17.12 13.15 6.01
C ASN A 60 -16.30 12.91 7.28
N GLY A 61 -16.23 13.94 8.13
CA GLY A 61 -15.42 13.91 9.35
C GLY A 61 -13.95 13.61 9.03
N ASN A 62 -13.46 12.47 9.52
CA ASN A 62 -12.09 12.01 9.36
C ASN A 62 -11.88 11.05 8.17
N THR A 63 -12.81 11.03 7.22
CA THR A 63 -12.77 10.15 6.06
C THR A 63 -13.07 10.92 4.79
N VAL A 64 -12.54 10.41 3.68
CA VAL A 64 -12.94 10.80 2.33
C VAL A 64 -13.56 9.60 1.63
N THR A 65 -14.69 9.82 0.96
CA THR A 65 -15.37 8.83 0.14
C THR A 65 -15.23 9.20 -1.32
N PHE A 66 -14.57 8.37 -2.11
CA PHE A 66 -14.52 8.44 -3.56
C PHE A 66 -15.67 7.65 -4.17
N THR A 67 -16.26 8.18 -5.24
CA THR A 67 -17.20 7.47 -6.12
C THR A 67 -16.67 7.54 -7.54
N THR A 68 -16.47 6.38 -8.17
CA THR A 68 -15.92 6.29 -9.53
C THR A 68 -16.80 5.46 -10.47
N THR A 69 -16.85 5.93 -11.72
CA THR A 69 -17.39 5.21 -12.88
C THR A 69 -16.44 4.17 -13.43
N ASP A 70 -15.16 4.18 -13.02
CA ASP A 70 -14.13 3.23 -13.44
C ASP A 70 -13.92 3.18 -14.97
N VAL A 71 -14.18 4.28 -15.67
CA VAL A 71 -13.91 4.42 -17.11
C VAL A 71 -12.61 5.19 -17.33
N PRO A 72 -11.58 4.60 -17.97
CA PRO A 72 -10.30 5.27 -18.14
C PRO A 72 -10.41 6.44 -19.11
N ASN A 73 -9.64 7.50 -18.83
CA ASN A 73 -9.55 8.72 -19.63
C ASN A 73 -8.46 8.66 -20.71
N HIS A 74 -8.11 7.46 -21.15
CA HIS A 74 -7.15 7.20 -22.21
C HIS A 74 -7.73 6.19 -23.20
N THR A 75 -7.07 6.03 -24.34
CA THR A 75 -7.49 5.07 -25.34
C THR A 75 -7.26 3.63 -24.88
N SER A 76 -8.07 2.68 -25.37
CA SER A 76 -7.87 1.26 -25.08
C SER A 76 -8.50 0.38 -26.17
N PRO A 77 -7.91 -0.80 -26.49
CA PRO A 77 -8.52 -1.82 -27.33
C PRO A 77 -9.76 -2.44 -26.68
N TYR A 78 -10.00 -2.21 -25.40
CA TYR A 78 -11.16 -2.72 -24.65
C TYR A 78 -12.43 -1.88 -24.79
N PHE A 79 -12.35 -0.70 -25.38
CA PHE A 79 -13.55 0.01 -25.82
C PHE A 79 -14.16 -0.61 -27.07
N GLU A 80 -15.46 -0.39 -27.27
CA GLU A 80 -16.13 -0.70 -28.54
C GLU A 80 -15.55 0.14 -29.67
N THR A 81 -15.40 -0.42 -30.88
CA THR A 81 -14.79 0.27 -32.04
C THR A 81 -15.48 1.59 -32.46
N SER A 82 -16.70 1.83 -31.98
CA SER A 82 -17.47 3.06 -32.21
C SER A 82 -17.25 4.14 -31.14
N ASN A 83 -16.56 3.81 -30.04
CA ASN A 83 -16.23 4.74 -28.97
C ASN A 83 -15.02 5.61 -29.39
N ASP A 84 -15.06 6.89 -29.07
CA ASP A 84 -13.98 7.85 -29.40
C ASP A 84 -12.63 7.51 -28.72
N LEU A 85 -12.66 6.77 -27.62
CA LEU A 85 -11.48 6.26 -26.90
C LEU A 85 -11.05 4.86 -27.38
N TYR A 86 -11.65 4.30 -28.42
CA TYR A 86 -11.13 3.09 -29.02
C TYR A 86 -9.80 3.34 -29.72
N GLU A 87 -8.81 2.50 -29.41
CA GLU A 87 -7.56 2.40 -30.16
C GLU A 87 -7.16 0.93 -30.25
N ALA A 88 -6.77 0.47 -31.44
CA ALA A 88 -6.21 -0.86 -31.59
C ALA A 88 -4.91 -0.98 -30.77
N TYR A 89 -4.69 -2.12 -30.14
CA TYR A 89 -3.51 -2.35 -29.31
C TYR A 89 -2.22 -2.01 -30.08
N ASN A 90 -1.39 -1.17 -29.47
CA ASN A 90 -0.11 -0.71 -30.00
C ASN A 90 1.03 -0.85 -28.97
N GLY A 91 0.81 -1.64 -27.91
CA GLY A 91 1.80 -1.91 -26.87
C GLY A 91 2.91 -2.86 -27.32
N THR A 92 3.90 -3.05 -26.43
CA THR A 92 5.13 -3.79 -26.74
C THR A 92 5.07 -5.28 -26.46
N ASN A 93 4.08 -5.76 -25.69
CA ASN A 93 3.92 -7.19 -25.43
C ASN A 93 3.49 -7.92 -26.72
N THR A 94 4.36 -8.78 -27.25
CA THR A 94 4.13 -9.54 -28.49
C THR A 94 3.19 -10.73 -28.31
N ASP A 95 3.04 -11.20 -27.07
CA ASP A 95 2.13 -12.29 -26.71
C ASP A 95 0.74 -11.77 -26.32
N TRP A 96 0.50 -10.46 -26.51
CA TRP A 96 -0.75 -9.81 -26.15
C TRP A 96 -1.97 -10.50 -26.79
N ASN A 97 -2.94 -10.83 -25.94
CA ASN A 97 -4.20 -11.41 -26.32
C ASN A 97 -5.35 -10.74 -25.55
N LYS A 98 -6.16 -9.97 -26.28
CA LYS A 98 -7.37 -9.35 -25.72
C LYS A 98 -8.26 -10.40 -25.04
N ASN A 99 -8.63 -10.16 -23.79
CA ASN A 99 -9.67 -10.95 -23.14
C ASN A 99 -11.06 -10.60 -23.73
N PRO A 100 -12.11 -11.42 -23.54
CA PRO A 100 -13.40 -11.22 -24.21
C PRO A 100 -14.26 -10.09 -23.60
N ASN A 101 -13.76 -9.41 -22.56
CA ASN A 101 -14.51 -8.40 -21.82
C ASN A 101 -14.35 -7.02 -22.47
N VAL A 102 -15.10 -6.04 -21.96
CA VAL A 102 -15.07 -4.65 -22.43
C VAL A 102 -14.96 -3.70 -21.24
N ILE A 103 -14.56 -2.46 -21.50
CA ILE A 103 -14.68 -1.39 -20.50
C ILE A 103 -16.15 -0.98 -20.42
N ALA A 104 -16.71 -0.98 -19.21
CA ALA A 104 -18.06 -0.49 -18.95
C ALA A 104 -18.09 0.32 -17.64
N GLU A 105 -18.99 1.30 -17.57
CA GLU A 105 -19.21 2.08 -16.36
C GLU A 105 -19.56 1.18 -15.16
N GLN A 106 -18.91 1.47 -14.05
CA GLN A 106 -19.13 0.86 -12.73
C GLN A 106 -19.70 1.90 -11.77
N ASN A 107 -19.96 1.49 -10.52
CA ASN A 107 -20.31 2.41 -9.43
C ASN A 107 -19.57 2.00 -8.17
N VAL A 108 -18.25 2.20 -8.18
CA VAL A 108 -17.38 1.82 -7.06
C VAL A 108 -17.32 2.97 -6.07
N THR A 109 -17.52 2.66 -4.79
CA THR A 109 -17.34 3.60 -3.69
C THR A 109 -16.21 3.13 -2.78
N ILE A 110 -15.22 3.99 -2.54
CA ILE A 110 -14.06 3.72 -1.71
C ILE A 110 -13.99 4.79 -0.62
N THR A 111 -14.15 4.39 0.64
CA THR A 111 -14.01 5.28 1.80
C THR A 111 -12.71 4.99 2.50
N ILE A 112 -11.84 5.99 2.64
CA ILE A 112 -10.51 5.87 3.27
C ILE A 112 -10.36 6.88 4.42
N PRO A 113 -9.49 6.61 5.41
CA PRO A 113 -9.16 7.61 6.43
C PRO A 113 -8.41 8.80 5.82
N LEU A 114 -8.71 10.02 6.28
CA LEU A 114 -7.91 11.22 5.94
C LEU A 114 -6.56 11.23 6.64
N ASN A 115 -6.53 10.68 7.85
CA ASN A 115 -5.33 10.60 8.67
C ASN A 115 -4.98 9.12 8.84
N PRO A 116 -4.28 8.51 7.86
CA PRO A 116 -3.93 7.09 7.92
C PRO A 116 -2.90 6.85 9.02
N SER A 117 -2.89 5.64 9.56
CA SER A 117 -1.91 5.22 10.58
C SER A 117 -1.57 3.75 10.38
N ALA A 118 -0.37 3.35 10.78
CA ALA A 118 0.00 1.94 10.82
C ALA A 118 -1.05 1.12 11.59
N ALA A 119 -1.43 -0.03 11.05
CA ALA A 119 -2.35 -0.93 11.76
C ALA A 119 -1.61 -1.69 12.87
N THR A 120 -2.26 -1.87 14.01
CA THR A 120 -1.78 -2.83 15.03
C THR A 120 -1.87 -4.28 14.53
N ILE A 121 -2.85 -4.55 13.66
CA ILE A 121 -3.04 -5.83 12.99
C ILE A 121 -3.34 -5.54 11.52
N ASN A 122 -2.40 -5.86 10.63
CA ASN A 122 -2.54 -5.65 9.20
C ASN A 122 -3.62 -6.58 8.61
N GLN A 123 -4.29 -6.08 7.58
CA GLN A 123 -5.33 -6.82 6.87
C GLN A 123 -4.86 -7.18 5.47
N ALA A 124 -5.08 -8.43 5.06
CA ALA A 124 -4.81 -8.86 3.70
C ALA A 124 -5.74 -8.14 2.71
N THR A 125 -5.25 -7.90 1.49
CA THR A 125 -6.07 -7.44 0.37
C THR A 125 -7.03 -8.51 -0.14
N SER A 126 -8.05 -8.11 -0.89
CA SER A 126 -8.94 -9.02 -1.62
C SER A 126 -8.56 -9.14 -3.10
N LEU A 127 -9.12 -10.11 -3.83
CA LEU A 127 -9.00 -10.25 -5.30
C LEU A 127 -9.86 -9.24 -6.09
N GLY A 128 -10.09 -8.07 -5.51
CA GLY A 128 -10.91 -6.99 -6.06
C GLY A 128 -10.21 -5.65 -5.89
N PRO A 129 -10.95 -4.54 -5.98
CA PRO A 129 -10.37 -3.23 -5.73
C PRO A 129 -9.69 -3.16 -4.36
N ILE A 130 -8.50 -2.56 -4.30
CA ILE A 130 -7.73 -2.29 -3.08
C ILE A 130 -7.45 -0.80 -2.88
N GLY A 131 -7.77 0.02 -3.87
CA GLY A 131 -7.44 1.44 -3.89
C GLY A 131 -7.98 2.11 -5.14
N ILE A 132 -7.63 3.38 -5.31
CA ILE A 132 -8.09 4.24 -6.39
C ILE A 132 -6.92 5.02 -6.99
N THR A 133 -6.83 5.01 -8.31
CA THR A 133 -5.82 5.79 -9.04
C THR A 133 -6.30 7.22 -9.27
N ARG A 134 -5.35 8.11 -9.56
CA ARG A 134 -5.59 9.52 -9.89
C ARG A 134 -6.54 9.73 -11.07
N ASN A 135 -6.62 8.79 -12.03
CA ASN A 135 -7.58 8.86 -13.13
C ASN A 135 -8.93 8.16 -12.84
N GLY A 136 -9.16 7.72 -11.61
CA GLY A 136 -10.42 7.11 -11.18
C GLY A 136 -10.54 5.61 -11.45
N ILE A 137 -9.46 4.92 -11.79
CA ILE A 137 -9.46 3.48 -12.00
C ILE A 137 -9.07 2.77 -10.71
N VAL A 138 -9.68 1.63 -10.43
CA VAL A 138 -9.33 0.87 -9.24
C VAL A 138 -7.95 0.20 -9.36
N PHE A 139 -7.20 0.21 -8.27
CA PHE A 139 -6.05 -0.68 -8.11
C PHE A 139 -6.51 -2.06 -7.70
N TYR A 140 -5.86 -3.09 -8.24
CA TYR A 140 -5.95 -4.48 -7.80
C TYR A 140 -4.59 -4.93 -7.22
N ASN A 141 -4.60 -5.99 -6.42
CA ASN A 141 -3.38 -6.55 -5.86
C ASN A 141 -2.59 -7.37 -6.90
N GLN A 142 -1.45 -7.92 -6.50
CA GLN A 142 -0.53 -8.70 -7.35
C GLN A 142 -1.06 -10.04 -7.91
N TYR A 143 -2.33 -10.38 -7.66
CA TYR A 143 -2.82 -11.72 -7.93
C TYR A 143 -3.93 -11.77 -8.98
N ALA A 144 -3.85 -12.78 -9.83
CA ALA A 144 -4.90 -13.22 -10.72
C ALA A 144 -5.97 -14.05 -9.97
N GLY A 145 -7.21 -13.93 -10.43
CA GLY A 145 -8.31 -14.79 -10.01
C GLY A 145 -8.51 -16.01 -10.93
N PRO A 146 -9.06 -17.13 -10.44
CA PRO A 146 -9.39 -17.46 -9.05
C PRO A 146 -8.20 -18.09 -8.28
N ASN A 147 -8.17 -17.89 -6.96
CA ASN A 147 -7.22 -18.49 -5.99
C ASN A 147 -5.80 -17.90 -5.98
N GLU A 148 -5.68 -16.56 -6.04
CA GLU A 148 -4.42 -15.85 -5.79
C GLU A 148 -3.25 -16.34 -6.68
N GLN A 149 -3.52 -16.51 -7.97
CA GLN A 149 -2.51 -16.98 -8.92
C GLN A 149 -1.54 -15.84 -9.27
N VAL A 150 -0.31 -16.17 -9.65
CA VAL A 150 0.61 -15.19 -10.22
C VAL A 150 0.10 -14.68 -11.57
N LEU A 151 0.37 -13.42 -11.90
CA LEU A 151 -0.15 -12.74 -13.10
C LEU A 151 0.45 -13.22 -14.44
N THR A 152 1.23 -14.31 -14.47
CA THR A 152 2.02 -14.76 -15.63
C THR A 152 1.23 -14.77 -16.94
N ASP A 153 0.00 -15.28 -16.92
CA ASP A 153 -0.85 -15.35 -18.11
C ASP A 153 -1.72 -14.09 -18.27
N GLU A 154 -2.13 -13.47 -17.17
CA GLU A 154 -3.05 -12.33 -17.16
C GLU A 154 -2.38 -11.06 -17.72
N ILE A 155 -1.07 -10.90 -17.53
CA ILE A 155 -0.26 -9.80 -18.10
C ILE A 155 -0.42 -9.72 -19.63
N ASN A 156 -0.65 -10.84 -20.31
CA ASN A 156 -0.85 -10.84 -21.76
C ASN A 156 -2.19 -10.23 -22.19
N SER A 157 -3.11 -10.00 -21.26
CA SER A 157 -4.36 -9.29 -21.54
C SER A 157 -4.28 -7.79 -21.29
N PHE A 158 -3.22 -7.27 -20.67
CA PHE A 158 -3.10 -5.86 -20.36
C PHE A 158 -2.93 -5.02 -21.63
N ASP A 159 -3.65 -3.90 -21.73
CA ASP A 159 -3.51 -2.99 -22.87
C ASP A 159 -2.19 -2.20 -22.84
N GLN A 160 -2.01 -1.29 -23.79
CA GLN A 160 -0.78 -0.48 -23.90
C GLN A 160 -0.49 0.39 -22.67
N TYR A 161 -1.48 0.59 -21.80
CA TYR A 161 -1.36 1.33 -20.54
C TYR A 161 -1.37 0.43 -19.30
N LEU A 162 -1.20 -0.87 -19.52
CA LEU A 162 -1.05 -1.93 -18.52
C LEU A 162 -2.28 -2.16 -17.62
N GLY A 163 -3.47 -1.82 -18.10
CA GLY A 163 -4.73 -2.20 -17.46
C GLY A 163 -5.59 -3.10 -18.34
N HIS A 164 -6.63 -3.70 -17.75
CA HIS A 164 -7.60 -4.52 -18.49
C HIS A 164 -8.91 -4.69 -17.72
N PRO A 165 -10.02 -5.09 -18.38
CA PRO A 165 -11.28 -5.37 -17.71
C PRO A 165 -11.39 -6.80 -17.18
N THR A 166 -11.96 -6.94 -15.97
CA THR A 166 -12.40 -8.22 -15.41
C THR A 166 -13.59 -8.81 -16.19
N GLY A 167 -14.00 -10.04 -15.83
CA GLY A 167 -15.23 -10.65 -16.35
C GLY A 167 -16.53 -9.91 -16.02
N THR A 168 -16.50 -8.91 -15.13
CA THR A 168 -17.62 -8.01 -14.85
C THR A 168 -17.45 -6.64 -15.51
N ASN A 169 -16.51 -6.52 -16.46
CA ASN A 169 -16.21 -5.30 -17.21
C ASN A 169 -15.63 -4.14 -16.37
N GLN A 170 -15.10 -4.43 -15.17
CA GLN A 170 -14.39 -3.46 -14.33
C GLN A 170 -12.93 -3.35 -14.77
N TYR A 171 -12.51 -2.17 -15.22
CA TYR A 171 -11.14 -1.93 -15.68
C TYR A 171 -10.24 -1.66 -14.48
N HIS A 172 -9.03 -2.19 -14.47
CA HIS A 172 -8.17 -2.07 -13.29
C HIS A 172 -6.69 -2.18 -13.66
N TYR A 173 -5.85 -1.75 -12.71
CA TYR A 173 -4.40 -1.90 -12.80
C TYR A 173 -3.91 -2.83 -11.68
N HIS A 174 -3.14 -3.84 -12.08
CA HIS A 174 -2.34 -4.67 -11.18
C HIS A 174 -0.91 -4.16 -11.03
N ILE A 175 -0.43 -3.41 -12.02
CA ILE A 175 0.96 -2.95 -12.16
C ILE A 175 0.96 -1.49 -12.60
N GLU A 176 2.15 -0.95 -12.93
CA GLU A 176 2.33 0.44 -13.34
C GLU A 176 1.30 0.95 -14.36
N PRO A 177 0.43 1.92 -14.00
CA PRO A 177 -0.44 2.60 -14.95
C PRO A 177 0.40 3.52 -15.85
N THR A 178 0.96 3.01 -16.94
CA THR A 178 1.96 3.74 -17.73
C THR A 178 1.42 5.01 -18.39
N TYR A 179 0.09 5.11 -18.58
CA TYR A 179 -0.55 6.37 -18.98
C TYR A 179 -0.31 7.48 -17.95
N LEU A 180 -0.42 7.16 -16.65
CA LEU A 180 -0.25 8.12 -15.56
C LEU A 180 1.22 8.50 -15.41
N THR A 181 2.14 7.53 -15.41
CA THR A 181 3.57 7.83 -15.27
C THR A 181 4.12 8.58 -16.48
N ALA A 182 3.64 8.29 -17.69
CA ALA A 182 3.98 9.10 -18.87
C ALA A 182 3.43 10.53 -18.80
N LYS A 183 2.25 10.73 -18.18
CA LYS A 183 1.60 12.04 -18.09
C LYS A 183 2.14 12.92 -16.97
N TYR A 184 2.46 12.33 -15.82
CA TYR A 184 2.77 13.06 -14.60
C TYR A 184 4.23 12.89 -14.12
N GLY A 185 4.96 11.93 -14.68
CA GLY A 185 6.31 11.57 -14.25
C GLY A 185 6.36 10.23 -13.53
N SER A 186 7.50 9.55 -13.59
CA SER A 186 7.72 8.24 -12.96
C SER A 186 7.82 8.31 -11.43
N ASP A 187 7.96 9.50 -10.85
CA ASP A 187 8.00 9.77 -9.41
C ASP A 187 6.70 10.37 -8.88
N SER A 188 5.66 10.44 -9.71
CA SER A 188 4.42 11.13 -9.37
C SER A 188 3.50 10.31 -8.47
N PHE A 189 2.65 11.01 -7.72
CA PHE A 189 1.49 10.44 -7.04
C PHE A 189 0.53 9.80 -8.05
N LEU A 190 0.26 8.50 -7.86
CA LEU A 190 -0.59 7.70 -8.75
C LEU A 190 -1.95 7.39 -8.14
N GLY A 191 -2.11 7.48 -6.82
CA GLY A 191 -3.40 7.22 -6.16
C GLY A 191 -3.27 6.88 -4.68
N LEU A 192 -4.32 6.32 -4.11
CA LEU A 192 -4.44 5.97 -2.69
C LEU A 192 -4.92 4.53 -2.55
N LEU A 193 -4.33 3.78 -1.61
CA LEU A 193 -4.91 2.51 -1.19
C LEU A 193 -6.02 2.72 -0.15
N ALA A 194 -6.81 1.68 0.09
CA ALA A 194 -7.99 1.74 0.97
C ALA A 194 -7.66 2.12 2.42
N ASP A 195 -6.42 1.95 2.85
CA ASP A 195 -5.90 2.34 4.16
C ASP A 195 -5.47 3.81 4.25
N GLY A 196 -5.61 4.55 3.15
CA GLY A 196 -5.36 5.98 3.07
C GLY A 196 -3.92 6.34 2.70
N PHE A 197 -3.01 5.38 2.54
CA PHE A 197 -1.63 5.69 2.20
C PHE A 197 -1.44 5.91 0.68
N PRO A 198 -0.59 6.89 0.27
CA PRO A 198 -0.31 7.16 -1.13
C PRO A 198 0.38 6.00 -1.85
N VAL A 199 0.18 5.93 -3.17
CA VAL A 199 0.94 5.09 -4.09
C VAL A 199 1.69 6.01 -5.07
N TYR A 200 3.00 5.85 -5.16
CA TYR A 200 3.86 6.58 -6.11
C TYR A 200 4.39 5.68 -7.23
N GLY A 201 4.85 6.30 -8.32
CA GLY A 201 5.46 5.58 -9.45
C GLY A 201 6.81 4.93 -9.14
N PRO A 202 7.49 4.32 -10.14
CA PRO A 202 8.66 3.48 -9.94
C PRO A 202 9.97 4.21 -9.62
N THR A 203 9.95 5.53 -9.46
CA THR A 203 11.14 6.30 -9.10
C THR A 203 10.89 7.21 -7.92
N GLU A 204 11.91 7.43 -7.11
CA GLU A 204 11.90 8.41 -6.02
C GLU A 204 13.27 9.09 -5.97
N ASN A 205 13.31 10.41 -5.76
CA ASN A 205 14.57 11.15 -5.61
C ASN A 205 15.59 10.91 -6.75
N GLY A 206 15.09 10.74 -7.98
CA GLY A 206 15.89 10.50 -9.18
C GLY A 206 16.47 9.09 -9.32
N SER A 207 16.10 8.15 -8.44
CA SER A 207 16.52 6.75 -8.49
C SER A 207 15.32 5.83 -8.75
N THR A 208 15.55 4.69 -9.39
CA THR A 208 14.55 3.63 -9.51
C THR A 208 14.41 2.93 -8.16
N ILE A 209 13.17 2.76 -7.70
CA ILE A 209 12.83 1.99 -6.50
C ILE A 209 12.72 0.52 -6.86
N THR A 210 13.32 -0.33 -6.03
CA THR A 210 13.27 -1.79 -6.16
C THR A 210 12.70 -2.40 -4.89
N ASN A 211 12.36 -3.70 -4.93
CA ASN A 211 11.86 -4.42 -3.76
C ASN A 211 12.85 -4.41 -2.59
N ALA A 212 14.15 -4.22 -2.84
CA ALA A 212 15.16 -4.16 -1.79
C ALA A 212 15.12 -2.83 -1.00
N ASP A 213 14.47 -1.81 -1.55
CA ASP A 213 14.33 -0.47 -0.95
C ASP A 213 13.04 -0.34 -0.12
N LEU A 214 12.17 -1.35 -0.16
CA LEU A 214 10.81 -1.34 0.39
C LEU A 214 10.64 -2.37 1.50
N ASP A 215 9.66 -2.14 2.38
CA ASP A 215 9.27 -3.05 3.43
C ASP A 215 8.37 -4.20 2.91
N ASP A 216 7.93 -5.05 3.84
CA ASP A 216 7.08 -6.21 3.56
C ASP A 216 5.68 -5.83 3.01
N PHE A 217 5.24 -4.58 3.18
CA PHE A 217 3.98 -4.07 2.62
C PHE A 217 4.20 -3.35 1.29
N HIS A 218 5.45 -3.29 0.81
CA HIS A 218 5.85 -2.66 -0.44
C HIS A 218 5.84 -1.13 -0.41
N GLY A 219 6.18 -0.57 0.75
CA GLY A 219 6.34 0.86 0.94
C GLY A 219 7.52 1.20 1.84
N HIS A 220 7.68 2.48 2.11
CA HIS A 220 8.63 3.01 3.09
C HIS A 220 8.19 4.40 3.57
N THR A 221 8.92 5.01 4.50
CA THR A 221 8.63 6.36 5.01
C THR A 221 9.76 7.31 4.69
N THR A 222 9.49 8.26 3.82
CA THR A 222 10.40 9.34 3.38
C THR A 222 9.59 10.58 3.05
N ALA A 223 10.27 11.73 2.94
CA ALA A 223 9.67 12.96 2.44
C ALA A 223 9.41 12.86 0.93
N THR A 224 8.22 13.26 0.51
CA THR A 224 7.82 13.33 -0.91
C THR A 224 7.52 14.78 -1.28
N VAL A 225 7.30 15.04 -2.58
CA VAL A 225 6.89 16.37 -3.05
C VAL A 225 5.57 16.82 -2.41
N ASP A 226 4.65 15.88 -2.19
CA ASP A 226 3.31 16.16 -1.65
C ASP A 226 3.26 16.10 -0.12
N PHE A 227 4.24 15.42 0.51
CA PHE A 227 4.38 15.28 1.96
C PHE A 227 5.82 15.60 2.39
N PRO A 228 6.18 16.88 2.52
CA PRO A 228 7.56 17.31 2.80
C PRO A 228 8.06 16.92 4.19
N ASP A 229 7.14 16.68 5.14
CA ASP A 229 7.47 16.18 6.49
C ASP A 229 7.58 14.64 6.55
N GLY A 230 7.33 13.96 5.43
CA GLY A 230 7.36 12.50 5.33
C GLY A 230 6.00 11.85 5.51
N ILE A 231 5.76 10.78 4.75
CA ILE A 231 4.63 9.88 4.93
C ILE A 231 5.04 8.46 4.56
N TYR A 232 4.46 7.46 5.22
CA TYR A 232 4.51 6.10 4.68
C TYR A 232 3.81 6.07 3.32
N HIS A 233 4.42 5.51 2.31
CA HIS A 233 3.79 5.36 1.01
C HIS A 233 4.27 4.11 0.29
N TYR A 234 3.39 3.59 -0.55
CA TYR A 234 3.68 2.48 -1.44
C TYR A 234 4.36 2.96 -2.70
N HIS A 235 5.16 2.09 -3.31
CA HIS A 235 5.75 2.33 -4.61
C HIS A 235 5.29 1.28 -5.60
N ILE A 236 5.05 1.72 -6.83
CA ILE A 236 4.99 0.80 -7.96
C ILE A 236 6.40 0.27 -8.24
N THR A 237 6.57 -1.04 -8.43
CA THR A 237 7.83 -1.59 -8.96
C THR A 237 7.62 -2.52 -10.15
N THR A 238 8.70 -2.89 -10.82
CA THR A 238 8.66 -3.78 -12.00
C THR A 238 8.54 -5.26 -11.65
N GLU A 239 8.63 -5.62 -10.37
CA GLU A 239 8.58 -7.00 -9.89
C GLU A 239 7.46 -7.16 -8.86
N ALA A 240 6.89 -8.37 -8.75
CA ALA A 240 5.90 -8.65 -7.72
C ALA A 240 6.46 -8.27 -6.33
N PRO A 241 5.67 -7.58 -5.48
CA PRO A 241 4.22 -7.46 -5.53
C PRO A 241 3.66 -6.26 -6.33
N TYR A 242 4.49 -5.54 -7.07
CA TYR A 242 4.14 -4.41 -7.95
C TYR A 242 3.52 -3.18 -7.31
N ILE A 243 2.64 -3.30 -6.30
CA ILE A 243 1.93 -2.17 -5.65
C ILE A 243 1.93 -2.34 -4.13
N ASN A 244 1.45 -3.48 -3.64
CA ASN A 244 1.29 -3.72 -2.21
C ASN A 244 1.65 -5.18 -1.87
N GLY A 245 2.47 -5.36 -0.83
CA GLY A 245 2.98 -6.67 -0.42
C GLY A 245 2.01 -7.44 0.47
N ASN A 246 2.38 -7.60 1.73
CA ASN A 246 1.66 -8.40 2.73
C ASN A 246 0.36 -7.75 3.25
N GLY A 247 -0.47 -7.22 2.34
CA GLY A 247 -1.74 -6.55 2.66
C GLY A 247 -1.61 -5.04 2.75
N PHE A 248 -2.45 -4.44 3.58
CA PHE A 248 -2.42 -3.01 3.90
C PHE A 248 -1.49 -2.74 5.09
N TYR A 249 -0.62 -1.75 4.97
CA TYR A 249 0.18 -1.19 6.07
C TYR A 249 -0.71 -0.54 7.13
N GLY A 250 -1.72 0.23 6.69
CA GLY A 250 -2.67 0.90 7.57
C GLY A 250 -3.95 0.10 7.83
N THR A 251 -4.91 0.76 8.49
CA THR A 251 -6.26 0.19 8.67
C THR A 251 -7.12 0.57 7.46
N PRO A 252 -7.48 -0.38 6.58
CA PRO A 252 -8.32 -0.09 5.42
C PRO A 252 -9.70 0.38 5.86
N GLY A 253 -10.24 1.33 5.09
CA GLY A 253 -11.64 1.69 5.14
C GLY A 253 -12.51 0.69 4.38
N ASN A 254 -13.51 1.17 3.64
CA ASN A 254 -14.51 0.31 3.00
C ASN A 254 -14.55 0.50 1.49
N ILE A 255 -14.69 -0.61 0.76
CA ILE A 255 -14.89 -0.65 -0.68
C ILE A 255 -16.24 -1.32 -0.97
N ARG A 256 -17.02 -0.74 -1.89
CA ARG A 256 -18.32 -1.25 -2.32
C ARG A 256 -18.47 -1.12 -3.83
N ASN A 257 -18.97 -2.18 -4.47
CA ASN A 257 -19.34 -2.24 -5.89
C ASN A 257 -20.85 -2.43 -6.03
#